data_AF-Q38RH9-F1
#
_entry.id   AF-Q38RH9-F1
#
_cell.length_a   1.000
_cell.length_b   1.000
_cell.length_c   1.000
_cell.angle_alpha   90.00
_cell.angle_beta   90.00
_cell.angle_gamma   90.00
#
_symmetry.space_group_name_H-M   'P 1'
#
loop_
_entity.id
_entity.type
_entity.pdbx_description
1 polymer ?
#
loop_
_entity_poly.entity_id
_entity_poly.type
_entity_poly.pdbx_seq_one_letter_code
_entity_poly.pdbx_strand_id
1 'polypeptide(L)'
;IVTGLIGALSQTMLARYTWWLVSTIASSSCCTTCSSASEALLRSALTEVQSTFNTLTVLVAVLWTAYPILWIIGNEGAGVVGLGVET
;
A
#
# COMPACT_ATOMS: atom_id res chain seq x y z
N ILE A 1 -0.99 -8.70 1.79
CA ILE A 1 0.25 -9.51 1.62
C ILE A 1 -0.03 -10.81 0.88
N VAL A 2 -0.83 -11.73 1.43
CA VAL A 2 -1.13 -13.03 0.77
C VAL A 2 -1.73 -12.88 -0.63
N THR A 3 -2.68 -11.97 -0.81
CA THR A 3 -3.30 -11.68 -2.12
C THR A 3 -2.32 -11.10 -3.14
N GLY A 4 -1.30 -10.35 -2.68
CA GLY A 4 -0.24 -9.83 -3.55
C GLY A 4 0.72 -10.92 -4.00
N LEU A 5 1.03 -11.87 -3.11
CA LEU A 5 1.83 -13.05 -3.44
C LEU A 5 1.12 -13.95 -4.46
N ILE A 6 -0.19 -14.18 -4.29
CA ILE A 6 -1.01 -14.94 -5.24
C ILE A 6 -1.05 -14.23 -6.60
N GLY A 7 -1.14 -12.90 -6.63
CA GLY A 7 -1.04 -12.11 -7.85
C GLY A 7 0.32 -12.23 -8.53
N ALA A 8 1.42 -12.26 -7.77
CA ALA A 8 2.77 -12.41 -8.32
C ALA A 8 3.00 -13.81 -8.94
N LEU A 9 2.45 -14.86 -8.33
CA LEU A 9 2.60 -16.26 -8.78
C LEU A 9 1.59 -16.68 -9.85
N SER A 10 0.60 -15.83 -10.16
CA SER A 10 -0.44 -16.13 -11.15
C SER A 10 0.12 -16.11 -12.57
N GLN A 11 -0.13 -17.18 -13.33
CA GLN A 11 0.37 -17.39 -14.70
C GLN A 11 -0.43 -16.62 -15.78
N THR A 12 -1.62 -16.12 -15.43
CA THR A 12 -2.50 -15.37 -16.36
C THR A 12 -2.57 -13.91 -15.98
N MET A 13 -2.32 -13.02 -16.95
CA MET A 13 -2.27 -11.57 -16.74
C MET A 13 -3.57 -11.00 -16.14
N LEU A 14 -4.73 -11.56 -16.51
CA LEU A 14 -6.04 -11.20 -15.94
C LEU A 14 -6.14 -11.55 -14.45
N ALA A 15 -5.58 -12.69 -14.02
CA ALA A 15 -5.51 -13.06 -12.61
C ALA A 15 -4.55 -12.15 -11.83
N ARG A 16 -3.41 -11.77 -12.43
CA ARG A 16 -2.44 -10.85 -11.80
C ARG A 16 -3.10 -9.50 -11.48
N TYR A 17 -3.80 -8.89 -12.45
CA TYR A 17 -4.49 -7.60 -12.25
C TYR A 17 -5.65 -7.68 -11.26
N THR A 18 -6.43 -8.76 -11.28
CA THR A 18 -7.54 -8.92 -10.32
C THR A 18 -7.05 -9.11 -8.89
N TRP A 19 -6.01 -9.92 -8.67
CA TRP A 19 -5.39 -10.08 -7.35
C TRP A 19 -4.66 -8.83 -6.86
N TRP A 20 -4.08 -8.05 -7.77
CA TRP A 20 -3.52 -6.73 -7.46
C TRP A 20 -4.60 -5.74 -7.01
N LEU A 21 -5.73 -5.67 -7.72
CA LEU A 21 -6.82 -4.76 -7.38
C LEU A 21 -7.42 -5.09 -6.01
N VAL A 22 -7.64 -6.38 -5.74
CA VAL A 22 -8.10 -6.86 -4.42
C VAL A 22 -7.09 -6.50 -3.32
N SER A 23 -5.79 -6.68 -3.56
CA SER A 23 -4.74 -6.30 -2.59
C SER A 23 -4.70 -4.80 -2.32
N THR A 24 -4.90 -3.98 -3.36
CA THR A 24 -4.87 -2.52 -3.28
C THR A 24 -6.07 -2.00 -2.48
N ILE A 25 -7.27 -2.56 -2.71
CA ILE A 25 -8.47 -2.23 -1.94
C ILE A 25 -8.31 -2.64 -0.48
N ALA A 26 -7.78 -3.84 -0.22
CA ALA A 26 -7.53 -4.32 1.13
C ALA A 26 -6.51 -3.45 1.88
N SER A 27 -5.42 -3.06 1.21
CA SER A 27 -4.40 -2.16 1.76
C SER A 27 -4.97 -0.77 2.08
N SER A 28 -5.73 -0.19 1.14
CA SER A 28 -6.36 1.12 1.32
C SER A 28 -7.36 1.12 2.49
N SER A 29 -8.19 0.08 2.58
CA SER A 29 -9.17 -0.08 3.67
C SER A 29 -8.47 -0.24 5.03
N CYS A 30 -7.34 -0.93 5.07
CA CYS A 30 -6.51 -1.08 6.26
C CYS A 30 -5.94 0.28 6.71
N CYS A 31 -5.37 1.07 5.79
CA CYS A 31 -4.85 2.41 6.07
C CYS A 31 -5.93 3.35 6.62
N THR A 32 -7.14 3.37 6.04
CA THR A 32 -8.25 4.19 6.52
C THR A 32 -8.68 3.79 7.93
N THR A 33 -8.82 2.49 8.19
CA THR A 33 -9.23 2.00 9.52
C THR A 33 -8.17 2.29 10.57
N CYS A 34 -6.88 2.14 10.22
CA CYS A 34 -5.75 2.47 11.09
C CYS A 34 -5.70 3.97 11.41
N SER A 35 -5.93 4.83 10.41
CA SER A 35 -5.97 6.28 10.59
C SER A 35 -7.12 6.69 11.52
N SER A 36 -8.34 6.21 11.27
CA SER A 36 -9.51 6.49 12.10
C SER A 36 -9.37 5.99 13.55
N ALA A 37 -8.80 4.79 13.74
CA ALA A 37 -8.53 4.25 15.08
C ALA A 37 -7.48 5.10 15.82
N SER A 38 -6.46 5.57 15.10
CA SER A 38 -5.41 6.41 15.67
C SER A 38 -5.92 7.79 16.05
N GLU A 39 -6.72 8.44 15.19
CA GLU A 39 -7.38 9.72 15.51
C GLU A 39 -8.21 9.64 16.78
N ALA A 40 -8.91 8.52 17.00
CA ALA A 40 -9.68 8.30 18.22
C ALA A 40 -8.81 8.25 19.48
N LEU A 41 -7.63 7.64 19.40
CA LEU A 41 -6.67 7.55 20.51
C LEU A 41 -5.93 8.88 20.73
N LEU A 42 -5.66 9.62 19.65
CA LEU A 42 -4.91 10.86 19.64
C LEU A 42 -5.72 12.08 20.15
N ARG A 43 -7.05 12.03 20.08
CA ARG A 43 -7.94 13.06 20.66
C ARG A 43 -7.67 13.35 22.14
N SER A 44 -7.15 12.37 22.88
CA SER A 44 -6.83 12.50 24.30
C SER A 44 -5.32 12.66 24.57
N ALA A 45 -4.49 12.72 23.52
CA ALA A 45 -3.04 12.79 23.61
C ALA A 45 -2.50 14.22 23.53
N LEU A 46 -1.29 14.44 24.07
CA LEU A 46 -0.55 15.70 23.99
C LEU A 46 -0.27 16.10 22.53
N THR A 47 -0.28 17.41 22.25
CA THR A 47 -0.12 17.98 20.90
C THR A 47 1.18 17.55 20.20
N GLU A 48 2.27 17.34 20.95
CA GLU A 48 3.55 16.88 20.41
C GLU A 48 3.50 15.44 19.88
N VAL A 49 2.78 14.55 20.59
CA VAL A 49 2.54 13.17 20.17
C VAL A 49 1.67 13.14 18.92
N GLN A 50 0.67 14.02 18.83
CA GLN A 50 -0.17 14.17 17.63
C GLN A 50 0.63 14.57 16.39
N SER A 51 1.52 15.55 16.49
CA SER A 51 2.32 16.01 15.35
C SER A 51 3.24 14.90 14.81
N THR A 52 3.92 14.20 15.71
CA THR A 52 4.83 13.10 15.34
C THR A 52 4.07 11.94 14.70
N PHE A 53 2.93 11.56 15.29
CA PHE A 53 2.11 10.46 14.78
C PHE A 53 1.50 10.78 13.42
N ASN A 54 1.03 12.01 13.21
CA ASN A 54 0.48 12.44 11.93
C ASN A 54 1.54 12.41 10.83
N THR A 55 2.76 12.90 11.13
CA THR A 55 3.90 12.85 10.20
C THR A 55 4.22 11.41 9.78
N LEU A 56 4.28 10.49 10.74
CA LEU A 56 4.53 9.07 10.48
C LEU A 56 3.39 8.42 9.68
N THR A 57 2.15 8.75 10.00
CA THR A 57 0.96 8.21 9.31
C THR A 57 0.95 8.62 7.84
N VAL A 58 1.22 9.91 7.56
CA VAL A 58 1.32 10.41 6.19
C VAL A 58 2.47 9.74 5.44
N LEU A 59 3.65 9.61 6.06
CA LEU A 59 4.78 8.91 5.47
C LEU A 59 4.44 7.45 5.12
N VAL A 60 3.84 6.71 6.05
CA VAL A 60 3.43 5.32 5.82
C VAL A 60 2.40 5.24 4.70
N ALA A 61 1.39 6.12 4.70
CA ALA A 61 0.36 6.14 3.65
C ALA A 61 0.96 6.42 2.26
N VAL A 62 1.89 7.37 2.15
CA VAL A 62 2.58 7.68 0.89
C VAL A 62 3.45 6.50 0.44
N LEU A 63 4.25 5.92 1.34
CA LEU A 63 5.12 4.80 0.99
C LEU A 63 4.34 3.54 0.63
N TRP A 64 3.24 3.27 1.34
CA TRP A 64 2.36 2.14 1.06
C TRP A 64 1.59 2.28 -0.23
N THR A 65 1.21 3.50 -0.62
CA THR A 65 0.56 3.75 -1.92
C THR A 65 1.54 3.74 -3.09
N ALA A 66 2.82 4.05 -2.85
CA ALA A 66 3.87 3.91 -3.86
C ALA A 66 4.11 2.43 -4.26
N TYR A 67 3.94 1.48 -3.34
CA TYR A 67 4.14 0.05 -3.60
C TYR A 67 3.24 -0.54 -4.71
N PRO A 68 1.89 -0.43 -4.66
CA PRO A 68 1.03 -0.92 -5.74
C PRO A 68 1.23 -0.16 -7.06
N ILE A 69 1.68 1.10 -7.02
CA ILE A 69 2.03 1.90 -8.20
C ILE A 69 3.28 1.33 -8.87
N LEU A 70 4.35 1.07 -8.12
CA LEU A 70 5.55 0.43 -8.66
C LEU A 70 5.23 -0.96 -9.21
N TRP A 71 4.43 -1.75 -8.50
CA TRP A 71 4.06 -3.10 -8.91
C TRP A 71 3.29 -3.15 -10.24
N ILE A 72 2.42 -2.16 -10.52
CA ILE A 72 1.68 -2.15 -11.80
C ILE A 72 2.50 -1.61 -12.97
N ILE A 73 3.46 -0.73 -12.70
CA ILE A 73 4.35 -0.12 -13.71
C ILE A 73 5.54 -1.06 -14.03
N GLY A 74 5.95 -1.85 -13.04
CA GLY A 74 7.03 -2.81 -13.13
C GLY A 74 6.72 -4.03 -14.00
N ASN A 75 7.67 -4.96 -13.99
CA ASN A 75 7.66 -6.18 -14.79
C ASN A 75 6.56 -7.16 -14.35
N GLU A 76 6.00 -7.01 -13.14
CA GLU A 76 4.83 -7.78 -12.72
C GLU A 76 3.51 -7.32 -13.37
N GLY A 77 3.44 -6.08 -13.84
CA GLY A 77 2.26 -5.48 -14.46
C GLY A 77 2.47 -5.15 -15.94
N ALA A 78 2.68 -3.87 -16.23
CA ALA A 78 2.74 -3.32 -17.59
C ALA A 78 4.11 -3.47 -18.27
N GLY A 79 5.17 -3.87 -17.55
CA GLY A 79 6.50 -4.09 -18.12
C GLY A 79 7.17 -2.82 -18.64
N VAL A 80 6.76 -1.64 -18.15
CA VAL A 80 7.27 -0.33 -18.60
C VAL A 80 8.64 -0.03 -17.99
N VAL A 81 8.94 -0.60 -16.83
CA VAL A 81 10.22 -0.48 -16.13
C VAL A 81 10.88 -1.85 -16.06
N GLY A 82 12.10 -1.97 -16.59
CA GLY A 82 12.87 -3.21 -16.56
C GLY A 82 13.64 -3.40 -15.25
N LEU A 83 13.88 -4.67 -14.90
CA LEU A 83 14.50 -5.20 -13.67
C LEU A 83 15.74 -4.46 -13.14
N GLY A 84 16.44 -3.66 -13.95
CA GLY A 84 17.59 -2.85 -13.52
C GLY A 84 17.23 -1.60 -12.71
N VAL A 85 15.96 -1.17 -12.68
CA VAL A 85 15.46 -0.04 -11.88
C VAL A 85 14.57 -0.52 -10.72
N GLU A 86 14.19 -1.81 -10.72
CA GLU A 86 13.27 -2.42 -9.74
C GLU A 86 13.96 -2.97 -8.48
N THR A 87 15.30 -2.91 -8.41
CA THR A 87 16.12 -3.35 -7.27
C THR A 87 16.91 -2.19 -6.66
#